data_AF-A0A349AWL2-F1
#
_entry.id   AF-A0A349AWL2-F1
#
_cell.length_a   1.000
_cell.length_b   1.000
_cell.length_c   1.000
_cell.angle_alpha   90.00
_cell.angle_beta   90.00
_cell.angle_gamma   90.00
#
_symmetry.space_group_name_H-M   'P 1'
#
loop_
_entity.id
_entity.type
_entity.pdbx_description
1 polymer ?
#
loop_
_entity_poly.entity_id
_entity_poly.type
_entity_poly.pdbx_seq_one_letter_code
_entity_poly.pdbx_strand_id
1 'polypeptide(L)'
;IPARPVGTEQGFLDQSLADFVNTRLVPTPLGPSLEPVVLQNPAANDVPARYVFFSDTPPTFPCQLTRIRLDESGLPYEVMVGPHDSALTNATNVAELLLQSV
;
A
#
# COMPACT_ATOMS: atom_id res chain seq x y z
N ILE A 1 -11.10 -12.76 -7.27
CA ILE A 1 -10.16 -12.53 -8.40
C ILE A 1 -8.95 -13.42 -8.18
N PRO A 2 -8.48 -14.20 -9.17
CA PRO A 2 -7.29 -15.04 -9.00
C PRO A 2 -6.08 -14.21 -8.56
N ALA A 3 -5.19 -14.80 -7.76
CA ALA A 3 -3.92 -14.18 -7.46
C ALA A 3 -3.13 -13.93 -8.75
N ARG A 4 -2.55 -12.74 -8.89
CA ARG A 4 -1.59 -12.44 -9.94
C ARG A 4 -0.18 -12.62 -9.38
N PRO A 5 0.68 -13.44 -10.00
CA PRO A 5 2.06 -13.58 -9.56
C PRO A 5 2.80 -12.23 -9.58
N VAL A 6 3.73 -12.07 -8.64
CA VAL A 6 4.68 -10.95 -8.62
C VAL A 6 5.95 -11.31 -9.39
N GLY A 7 6.62 -10.29 -9.92
CA GLY A 7 7.91 -10.38 -10.58
C GLY A 7 8.63 -9.04 -10.64
N THR A 8 9.56 -8.92 -11.58
CA THR A 8 10.40 -7.73 -11.75
C THR A 8 9.59 -6.45 -12.00
N GLU A 9 8.44 -6.56 -12.69
CA GLU A 9 7.51 -5.44 -12.91
C GLU A 9 6.94 -4.86 -11.61
N GLN A 10 6.88 -5.65 -10.53
CA GLN A 10 6.43 -5.21 -9.20
C GLN A 10 7.63 -4.85 -8.29
N GLY A 11 8.84 -4.86 -8.83
CA GLY A 11 10.08 -4.54 -8.10
C GLY A 11 10.70 -5.72 -7.36
N PHE A 12 10.23 -6.96 -7.58
CA PHE A 12 10.85 -8.16 -7.03
C PHE A 12 12.06 -8.55 -7.89
N LEU A 13 13.22 -7.98 -7.56
CA LEU A 13 14.48 -8.24 -8.24
C LEU A 13 15.18 -9.52 -7.74
N ASP A 14 14.86 -9.96 -6.52
CA ASP A 14 15.29 -11.23 -5.95
C ASP A 14 14.26 -12.33 -6.25
N GLN A 15 14.67 -13.32 -7.05
CA GLN A 15 13.83 -14.44 -7.44
C GLN A 15 13.38 -15.28 -6.22
N SER A 16 14.22 -15.42 -5.20
CA SER A 16 13.88 -16.23 -4.03
C SER A 16 12.75 -15.60 -3.22
N LEU A 17 12.74 -14.27 -3.13
CA LEU A 17 11.65 -13.50 -2.54
C LEU A 17 10.38 -13.60 -3.39
N ALA A 18 10.49 -13.49 -4.71
CA ALA A 18 9.35 -13.65 -5.62
C ALA A 18 8.70 -15.04 -5.48
N ASP A 19 9.49 -16.11 -5.46
CA ASP A 19 9.02 -17.49 -5.28
C ASP A 19 8.36 -17.68 -3.90
N PHE A 20 8.97 -17.13 -2.85
CA PHE A 20 8.42 -17.16 -1.50
C PHE A 20 7.04 -16.49 -1.44
N VAL A 21 6.89 -15.32 -2.07
CA VAL A 21 5.61 -14.59 -2.11
C VAL A 21 4.59 -15.34 -2.96
N ASN A 22 4.96 -15.75 -4.18
CA ASN A 22 4.07 -16.40 -5.13
C ASN A 22 3.48 -17.71 -4.59
N THR A 23 4.22 -18.46 -3.77
CA THR A 23 3.72 -19.67 -3.09
C THR A 23 2.69 -19.41 -1.98
N ARG A 24 2.53 -18.15 -1.56
CA ARG A 24 1.63 -17.73 -0.46
C ARG A 24 0.48 -16.84 -0.92
N LEU A 25 0.46 -16.46 -2.20
CA LEU A 25 -0.64 -15.66 -2.73
C LEU A 25 -1.92 -16.49 -2.73
N VAL A 26 -3.02 -15.83 -2.35
CA VAL A 26 -4.37 -16.39 -2.40
C VAL A 26 -5.25 -15.49 -3.26
N PRO A 27 -6.35 -16.03 -3.83
CA PRO A 27 -7.33 -15.21 -4.52
C PRO A 27 -7.86 -14.08 -3.61
N THR A 28 -8.09 -12.90 -4.18
CA THR A 28 -8.64 -11.75 -3.43
C THR A 28 -10.00 -12.12 -2.82
N PRO A 29 -10.19 -11.95 -1.50
CA PRO A 29 -11.47 -12.19 -0.84
C PRO A 29 -12.43 -11.05 -1.19
N LEU A 30 -13.29 -11.27 -2.19
CA LEU A 30 -14.14 -10.21 -2.74
C LEU A 30 -15.19 -9.65 -1.76
N GLY A 31 -15.70 -10.47 -0.85
CA GLY A 31 -16.72 -10.04 0.13
C GLY A 31 -16.24 -8.82 0.93
N PRO A 32 -15.16 -8.95 1.73
CA PRO A 32 -14.58 -7.83 2.48
C PRO A 32 -14.16 -6.62 1.63
N SER A 33 -13.80 -6.81 0.35
CA SER A 33 -13.42 -5.69 -0.53
C SER A 33 -14.59 -4.87 -1.06
N LEU A 34 -15.80 -5.45 -1.08
CA LEU A 34 -17.00 -4.82 -1.62
C LEU A 34 -18.01 -4.44 -0.54
N GLU A 35 -17.87 -5.00 0.65
CA GLU A 35 -18.75 -4.68 1.78
C GLU A 35 -18.49 -3.25 2.27
N PRO A 36 -19.51 -2.37 2.27
CA PRO A 36 -19.34 -1.01 2.70
C PRO A 36 -19.06 -0.95 4.20
N VAL A 37 -17.94 -0.35 4.58
CA VAL A 37 -17.65 -0.07 5.99
C VAL A 37 -18.37 1.21 6.40
N VAL A 38 -19.34 1.09 7.31
CA VAL A 38 -20.06 2.23 7.88
C VAL A 38 -19.35 2.70 9.14
N LEU A 39 -18.56 3.77 9.01
CA LEU A 39 -17.83 4.36 10.13
C LEU A 39 -18.66 5.50 10.75
N GLN A 40 -18.89 5.44 12.06
CA GLN A 40 -19.44 6.57 12.81
C GLN A 40 -18.30 7.51 13.19
N ASN A 41 -18.26 8.68 12.55
CA ASN A 41 -17.29 9.74 12.80
C ASN A 41 -15.83 9.26 12.97
N PRO A 42 -15.24 8.63 11.94
CA PRO A 42 -13.90 8.01 12.06
C PRO A 42 -12.79 8.99 12.44
N ALA A 43 -12.96 10.28 12.13
CA ALA A 43 -12.03 11.34 12.50
C ALA A 43 -12.05 11.70 14.00
N ALA A 44 -13.11 11.35 14.74
CA ALA A 44 -13.25 11.71 16.16
C ALA A 44 -12.46 10.82 17.12
N ASN A 45 -11.73 9.82 16.61
CA ASN A 45 -10.87 9.01 17.47
C ASN A 45 -9.54 9.71 17.81
N ASP A 46 -9.28 10.91 17.27
CA ASP A 46 -8.07 11.72 17.49
C ASP A 46 -6.76 10.94 17.30
N VAL A 47 -6.78 9.88 16.48
CA VAL A 47 -5.60 9.07 16.17
C VAL A 47 -4.76 9.81 15.13
N PRO A 48 -3.50 10.15 15.43
CA PRO A 48 -2.61 10.74 14.44
C PRO A 48 -2.46 9.81 13.22
N ALA A 49 -2.69 10.35 12.03
CA ALA A 49 -2.56 9.62 10.79
C ALA A 49 -1.48 10.26 9.91
N ARG A 50 -0.60 9.42 9.35
CA ARG A 50 0.37 9.80 8.31
C ARG A 50 0.08 8.98 7.06
N TYR A 51 0.05 9.63 5.91
CA TYR A 51 -0.15 9.00 4.61
C TYR A 51 1.16 9.01 3.83
N VAL A 52 1.55 7.85 3.32
CA VAL A 52 2.77 7.69 2.51
C VAL A 52 2.43 6.91 1.24
N PHE A 53 2.86 7.44 0.10
CA PHE A 53 2.68 6.82 -1.20
C PHE A 53 4.04 6.45 -1.80
N PHE A 54 4.07 5.40 -2.63
CA PHE A 54 5.27 5.02 -3.37
C PHE A 54 5.16 5.47 -4.83
N SER A 55 6.18 6.16 -5.34
CA SER A 55 6.18 6.85 -6.64
C SER A 55 5.93 5.93 -7.83
N ASP A 56 6.38 4.68 -7.74
CA ASP A 56 6.37 3.73 -8.85
C ASP A 56 5.15 2.79 -8.75
N THR A 57 4.18 3.13 -7.90
CA THR A 57 2.91 2.42 -7.82
C THR A 57 2.14 2.57 -9.15
N PRO A 58 1.80 1.46 -9.84
CA PRO A 58 1.11 1.55 -11.12
C PRO A 58 -0.24 2.27 -11.02
N PRO A 59 -0.67 3.01 -12.05
CA PRO A 59 -1.94 3.75 -12.02
C PRO A 59 -3.20 2.91 -11.83
N THR A 60 -3.11 1.61 -12.06
CA THR A 60 -4.21 0.67 -11.86
C THR A 60 -4.52 0.38 -10.39
N PHE A 61 -3.66 0.79 -9.46
CA PHE A 61 -3.89 0.59 -8.04
C PHE A 61 -4.91 1.60 -7.49
N PRO A 62 -5.84 1.16 -6.62
CA PRO A 62 -6.91 2.01 -6.09
C PRO A 62 -6.42 3.12 -5.15
N CYS A 63 -5.15 3.11 -4.75
CA CYS A 63 -4.56 4.14 -3.90
C CYS A 63 -4.62 5.54 -4.52
N GLN A 64 -4.74 5.65 -5.85
CA GLN A 64 -4.96 6.94 -6.53
C GLN A 64 -6.22 7.66 -6.04
N LEU A 65 -7.32 6.92 -5.79
CA LEU A 65 -8.55 7.51 -5.27
C LEU A 65 -8.36 8.07 -3.86
N THR A 66 -7.50 7.44 -3.06
CA THR A 66 -7.17 7.94 -1.72
C THR A 66 -6.35 9.22 -1.84
N ARG A 67 -5.35 9.25 -2.72
CA ARG A 67 -4.53 10.45 -2.96
C ARG A 67 -5.39 11.64 -3.40
N ILE A 68 -6.29 11.44 -4.36
CA ILE A 68 -7.23 12.50 -4.83
C ILE A 68 -8.04 13.06 -3.67
N ARG A 69 -8.59 12.21 -2.79
CA ARG A 69 -9.35 12.68 -1.62
C ARG A 69 -8.49 13.48 -0.63
N LEU A 70 -7.22 13.10 -0.44
CA LEU A 70 -6.29 13.84 0.40
C LEU A 70 -5.97 15.21 -0.22
N ASP A 71 -5.73 15.25 -1.53
CA ASP A 71 -5.52 16.49 -2.28
C ASP A 71 -6.74 17.43 -2.13
N GLU A 72 -7.96 16.91 -2.34
CA GLU A 72 -9.22 17.66 -2.18
C GLU A 72 -9.45 18.15 -0.74
N SER A 73 -9.01 17.37 0.25
CA SER A 73 -9.16 17.70 1.67
C SER A 73 -8.02 18.57 2.22
N GLY A 74 -7.00 18.86 1.42
CA GLY A 74 -5.79 19.58 1.85
C GLY A 74 -4.98 18.83 2.92
N LEU A 75 -5.13 17.50 3.02
CA LEU A 75 -4.40 16.69 3.99
C LEU A 75 -3.02 16.32 3.44
N PRO A 76 -1.95 16.52 4.23
CA PRO A 76 -0.61 16.24 3.77
C PRO A 76 -0.36 14.73 3.63
N TYR A 77 0.49 14.38 2.68
CA TYR A 77 1.07 13.05 2.54
C TYR A 77 2.51 13.15 2.03
N GLU A 78 3.26 12.08 2.26
CA GLU A 78 4.64 11.93 1.78
C GLU A 78 4.67 11.02 0.56
N VAL A 79 5.68 11.20 -0.29
CA VAL A 79 5.94 10.33 -1.43
C VAL A 79 7.36 9.80 -1.33
N MET A 80 7.49 8.48 -1.33
CA MET A 80 8.77 7.78 -1.33
C MET A 80 9.04 7.15 -2.68
N VAL A 81 10.32 7.00 -3.02
CA VAL A 81 10.73 6.28 -4.23
C VAL A 81 10.57 4.78 -4.01
N GLY A 82 9.92 4.11 -4.96
CA GLY A 82 9.80 2.65 -4.96
C GLY A 82 8.46 2.15 -5.51
N PRO A 83 8.32 0.82 -5.66
CA PRO A 83 7.08 0.16 -6.06
C PRO A 83 6.06 0.09 -4.92
N HIS A 84 4.82 -0.29 -5.24
CA HIS A 84 3.77 -0.55 -4.25
C HIS A 84 4.22 -1.50 -3.13
N ASP A 85 4.92 -2.57 -3.50
CA ASP A 85 5.34 -3.63 -2.58
C ASP A 85 6.68 -3.32 -1.89
N SER A 86 7.05 -2.03 -1.74
CA SER A 86 8.30 -1.58 -1.10
C SER A 86 8.45 -2.07 0.34
N ALA A 87 7.36 -2.39 1.05
CA ALA A 87 7.45 -3.03 2.36
C ALA A 87 8.15 -4.40 2.32
N LEU A 88 8.15 -5.06 1.17
CA LEU A 88 8.82 -6.34 0.94
C LEU A 88 10.13 -6.17 0.18
N THR A 89 10.17 -5.30 -0.83
CA THR A 89 11.32 -5.14 -1.73
C THR A 89 12.33 -4.11 -1.25
N ASN A 90 11.96 -3.24 -0.31
CA ASN A 90 12.79 -2.20 0.27
C ASN A 90 12.52 -2.03 1.79
N ALA A 91 12.55 -3.15 2.51
CA ALA A 91 12.15 -3.22 3.91
C ALA A 91 12.92 -2.27 4.84
N THR A 92 14.22 -2.04 4.57
CA THR A 92 15.05 -1.12 5.38
C THR A 92 14.52 0.30 5.33
N ASN A 93 14.26 0.85 4.14
CA ASN A 93 13.77 2.22 4.01
C ASN A 93 12.37 2.39 4.62
N VAL A 94 11.52 1.36 4.49
CA VAL A 94 10.20 1.36 5.13
C VAL A 94 10.32 1.29 6.66
N ALA A 95 11.26 0.51 7.19
CA ALA A 95 11.51 0.47 8.63
C ALA A 95 12.02 1.82 9.17
N GLU A 96 12.93 2.49 8.45
CA GLU A 96 13.41 3.82 8.81
C GLU A 96 12.28 4.85 8.83
N LEU A 97 11.39 4.84 7.83
CA LEU A 97 10.18 5.68 7.81
C LEU A 97 9.29 5.45 9.05
N LEU A 98 9.05 4.20 9.41
CA LEU A 98 8.21 3.85 10.56
C LEU A 98 8.85 4.33 11.88
N LEU A 99 10.17 4.24 12.01
CA LEU A 99 10.91 4.71 13.19
C LEU A 99 10.92 6.23 13.33
N GLN A 100 10.84 6.98 12.23
CA GLN A 100 10.65 8.45 12.25
C GLN A 100 9.23 8.87 12.68
N SER A 101 8.33 7.90 12.89
CA SER A 101 6.92 8.14 13.26
C SER A 101 6.65 7.98 14.76
N VAL A 102 7.71 7.80 15.57
CA VAL A 102 7.67 7.68 17.04
C VAL A 102 8.02 9.01 17.70
#